data_AF-A0A8H6I5I9-F1
#
_entry.id   AF-A0A8H6I5I9-F1
#
_cell.length_a   1.000
_cell.length_b   1.000
_cell.length_c   1.000
_cell.angle_alpha   90.00
_cell.angle_beta   90.00
_cell.angle_gamma   90.00
#
_symmetry.space_group_name_H-M   'P 1'
#
loop_
_entity.id
_entity.type
_entity.pdbx_description
1 polymer ?
#
loop_
_entity_poly.entity_id
_entity_poly.type
_entity_poly.pdbx_seq_one_letter_code
_entity_poly.pdbx_strand_id
1 'polypeptide(L)'
;RNFSILAKSRTDSQVVFQLDPNADQWVAGTILNLFTHRRYEGTSAEATQVFAVISPYVELDAGDAAYDLYRRYPIVAGRLCYNELSDDAYLVPFTSIKSHFACQVQRVSSIQKECLLVLPLDK
;
A
#
# COMPACT_ATOMS: atom_id res chain seq x y z
N ARG A 1 -1.29 0.00 21.26
CA ARG A 1 -1.51 -0.99 20.17
C ARG A 1 -0.16 -1.24 19.51
N ASN A 2 0.23 -2.51 19.33
CA ASN A 2 1.44 -2.87 18.59
C ASN A 2 1.10 -2.83 17.10
N PHE A 3 1.86 -2.08 16.33
CA PHE A 3 1.75 -2.07 14.88
C PHE A 3 2.95 -2.79 14.28
N SER A 4 2.72 -3.58 13.24
CA SER A 4 3.76 -4.30 12.53
C SER A 4 4.39 -3.42 11.44
N ILE A 5 5.73 -3.44 11.36
CA ILE A 5 6.52 -2.77 10.32
C ILE A 5 7.40 -3.83 9.65
N LEU A 6 7.96 -3.56 8.47
CA LEU A 6 8.78 -4.51 7.70
C LEU A 6 9.87 -5.18 8.55
N ALA A 7 10.54 -4.43 9.42
CA ALA A 7 11.59 -4.94 10.30
C ALA A 7 11.10 -5.96 11.37
N LYS A 8 9.80 -5.99 11.67
CA LYS A 8 9.19 -6.90 12.66
C LYS A 8 8.41 -8.04 12.01
N SER A 9 7.70 -7.78 10.91
CA SER A 9 6.93 -8.78 10.16
C SER A 9 6.71 -8.29 8.73
N ARG A 10 7.23 -9.03 7.75
CA ARG A 10 7.12 -8.68 6.33
C ARG A 10 5.70 -8.84 5.79
N THR A 11 4.95 -9.84 6.29
CA THR A 11 3.56 -10.07 5.87
C THR A 11 2.60 -9.06 6.49
N ASP A 12 2.83 -8.68 7.75
CA ASP A 12 1.90 -7.79 8.45
C ASP A 12 2.14 -6.30 8.15
N SER A 13 3.14 -5.97 7.34
CA SER A 13 3.45 -4.60 6.92
C SER A 13 2.91 -4.26 5.54
N GLN A 14 2.31 -5.22 4.85
CA GLN A 14 1.70 -5.03 3.53
C GLN A 14 0.34 -4.35 3.64
N VAL A 15 0.19 -3.22 2.96
CA VAL A 15 -1.01 -2.38 3.03
C VAL A 15 -1.40 -1.77 1.69
N VAL A 16 -2.69 -1.52 1.53
CA VAL A 16 -3.20 -0.62 0.50
C VAL A 16 -3.53 0.74 1.10
N PHE A 17 -3.14 1.80 0.41
CA PHE A 17 -3.28 3.17 0.89
C PHE A 17 -3.60 4.13 -0.25
N GLN A 18 -4.12 5.31 0.08
CA GLN A 18 -4.37 6.39 -0.87
C GLN A 18 -3.37 7.53 -0.65
N LEU A 19 -2.74 7.97 -1.74
CA LEU A 19 -1.87 9.16 -1.73
C LEU A 19 -2.70 10.46 -1.72
N ASP A 20 -3.75 10.49 -2.54
CA ASP A 20 -4.76 11.55 -2.52
C ASP A 20 -6.06 10.97 -1.93
N PRO A 21 -6.60 11.55 -0.84
CA PRO A 21 -7.89 11.14 -0.27
C PRO A 21 -9.06 11.17 -1.25
N ASN A 22 -8.97 11.97 -2.33
CA ASN A 22 -10.01 12.10 -3.35
C ASN A 22 -9.77 11.17 -4.56
N ALA A 23 -8.65 10.44 -4.60
CA ALA A 23 -8.41 9.49 -5.68
C ALA A 23 -9.13 8.17 -5.41
N ASP A 24 -9.84 7.66 -6.41
CA ASP A 24 -10.48 6.34 -6.35
C ASP A 24 -9.47 5.18 -6.37
N GLN A 25 -8.22 5.46 -6.74
CA GLN A 25 -7.19 4.45 -6.88
C GLN A 25 -6.33 4.33 -5.62
N TRP A 26 -6.32 3.13 -5.03
CA TRP A 26 -5.40 2.75 -3.98
C TRP A 26 -4.07 2.27 -4.57
N VAL A 27 -3.01 2.38 -3.77
CA VAL A 27 -1.66 1.93 -4.07
C VAL A 27 -1.27 0.81 -3.10
N ALA A 28 -0.59 -0.22 -3.59
CA ALA A 28 -0.06 -1.29 -2.76
C ALA A 28 1.32 -0.89 -2.25
N GLY A 29 1.62 -1.13 -0.98
CA GLY A 29 2.93 -0.83 -0.43
C GLY A 29 3.26 -1.61 0.82
N THR A 30 4.45 -1.34 1.35
CA THR A 30 4.96 -1.89 2.59
C THR A 30 5.29 -0.77 3.57
N ILE A 31 4.78 -0.89 4.79
CA ILE A 31 5.11 0.00 5.90
C ILE A 31 6.57 -0.21 6.30
N LEU A 32 7.39 0.79 6.04
CA LEU A 32 8.79 0.85 6.47
C LEU A 32 8.91 1.29 7.93
N ASN A 33 8.10 2.28 8.33
CA ASN A 33 8.13 2.83 9.67
C ASN A 33 6.76 3.39 10.10
N LEU A 34 6.51 3.41 11.41
CA LEU A 34 5.31 3.98 12.03
C LEU A 34 5.73 4.81 13.23
N PHE A 35 5.24 6.04 13.31
CA PHE A 35 5.51 6.91 14.43
C PHE A 35 4.30 7.76 14.81
N THR A 36 4.32 8.25 16.04
CA THR A 36 3.29 9.14 16.58
C THR A 36 3.86 10.53 16.71
N HIS A 37 3.22 11.49 16.06
CA HIS A 37 3.51 12.91 16.19
C HIS A 37 2.51 13.54 17.17
N ARG A 38 3.02 14.31 18.13
CA ARG A 38 2.23 15.04 19.12
C ARG A 38 2.48 16.53 18.93
N ARG A 39 1.42 17.30 18.81
CA ARG A 39 1.48 18.76 18.73
C ARG A 39 0.59 19.39 19.79
N TYR A 40 1.04 20.51 20.34
CA TYR A 40 0.25 21.32 21.25
C TYR A 40 -0.48 22.39 20.44
N GLU A 41 -1.81 22.39 20.48
CA GLU A 41 -2.65 23.44 19.93
C GLU A 41 -3.03 24.39 21.08
N GLY A 42 -2.28 25.48 21.20
CA GLY A 42 -2.51 26.50 22.23
C GLY A 42 -2.27 26.00 23.66
N THR A 43 -3.09 26.45 24.60
CA THR A 43 -2.86 26.27 26.06
C THR A 43 -3.30 24.94 26.64
N SER A 44 -3.99 24.05 25.90
CA SER A 44 -4.56 22.84 26.55
C SER A 44 -4.83 21.62 25.66
N ALA A 45 -4.83 21.73 24.33
CA ALA A 45 -5.17 20.59 23.47
C ALA A 45 -3.90 19.92 22.91
N GLU A 46 -3.62 18.69 23.31
CA GLU A 46 -2.61 17.84 22.68
C GLU A 46 -3.27 17.08 21.51
N ALA A 47 -2.91 17.43 20.29
CA ALA A 47 -3.31 16.65 19.12
C ALA A 47 -2.26 15.57 18.85
N THR A 48 -2.69 14.32 18.89
CA THR A 48 -1.86 13.14 18.59
C THR A 48 -2.26 12.56 17.24
N GLN A 49 -1.29 12.37 16.35
CA GLN A 49 -1.52 11.79 15.02
C GLN A 49 -0.47 10.73 14.70
N VAL A 50 -0.92 9.59 14.16
CA VAL A 50 -0.03 8.52 13.70
C VAL A 50 0.26 8.69 12.22
N PHE A 51 1.53 8.53 11.86
CA PHE A 51 2.01 8.56 10.49
C PHE A 51 2.73 7.26 10.14
N ALA A 52 2.64 6.88 8.88
CA ALA A 52 3.33 5.75 8.29
C ALA A 52 4.27 6.23 7.17
N VAL A 53 5.46 5.67 7.14
CA VAL A 53 6.36 5.75 5.98
C VAL A 53 6.16 4.48 5.18
N ILE A 54 5.71 4.61 3.93
CA ILE A 54 5.36 3.49 3.07
C ILE A 54 6.18 3.56 1.78
N SER A 55 6.85 2.47 1.42
CA SER A 55 7.38 2.28 0.06
C SER A 55 6.36 1.51 -0.76
N PRO A 56 5.86 2.04 -1.88
CA PRO A 56 4.89 1.38 -2.71
C PRO A 56 5.54 0.29 -3.56
N TYR A 57 4.76 -0.70 -3.98
CA TYR A 57 5.15 -1.56 -5.09
C TYR A 57 5.03 -0.78 -6.40
N VAL A 58 5.93 -1.06 -7.35
CA VAL A 58 5.93 -0.40 -8.66
C VAL A 58 4.70 -0.85 -9.45
N GLU A 59 3.88 0.11 -9.90
CA GLU A 59 2.73 -0.16 -10.76
C GLU A 59 3.16 -0.74 -12.11
N LEU A 60 2.29 -1.54 -12.72
CA LEU A 60 2.48 -1.96 -14.10
C LEU A 60 2.49 -0.74 -15.02
N ASP A 61 3.39 -0.73 -16.00
CA ASP A 61 3.33 0.24 -17.08
C ASP A 61 2.08 0.02 -17.96
N ALA A 62 1.79 0.96 -18.86
CA ALA A 62 0.58 0.88 -19.69
C ALA A 62 0.54 -0.35 -20.61
N GLY A 63 1.70 -0.86 -21.04
CA GLY A 63 1.79 -2.05 -21.88
C GLY A 63 1.47 -3.31 -21.09
N ASP A 64 2.10 -3.47 -19.92
CA ASP A 64 1.90 -4.62 -19.05
C ASP A 64 0.52 -4.61 -18.38
N ALA A 65 -0.01 -3.44 -18.04
CA ALA A 65 -1.34 -3.28 -17.46
C ALA A 65 -2.46 -3.77 -18.39
N ALA A 66 -2.25 -3.79 -19.71
CA ALA A 66 -3.20 -4.35 -20.68
C ALA A 66 -3.40 -5.87 -20.51
N TYR A 67 -2.41 -6.56 -19.92
CA TYR A 67 -2.45 -8.00 -19.63
C TYR A 67 -2.94 -8.32 -18.21
N ASP A 68 -3.23 -7.30 -17.39
CA ASP A 68 -3.81 -7.48 -16.06
C ASP A 68 -5.31 -7.80 -16.16
N LEU A 69 -5.63 -9.10 -16.25
CA LEU A 69 -7.00 -9.59 -16.29
C LEU A 69 -7.79 -9.24 -15.03
N TYR A 70 -7.13 -9.01 -13.90
CA TYR A 70 -7.79 -8.74 -12.61
C TYR A 70 -8.37 -7.32 -12.57
N ARG A 71 -7.75 -6.35 -13.26
CA ARG A 71 -8.30 -4.98 -13.41
C ARG A 71 -9.71 -4.93 -14.02
N ARG A 72 -10.10 -5.97 -14.76
CA ARG A 72 -11.46 -6.08 -15.33
C ARG A 72 -12.52 -6.43 -14.30
N TYR A 73 -12.14 -6.84 -13.09
CA TYR A 73 -13.05 -7.32 -12.05
C TYR A 73 -12.86 -6.55 -10.72
N PRO A 74 -13.07 -5.22 -10.70
CA PRO A 74 -12.71 -4.36 -9.58
C PRO A 74 -13.39 -4.70 -8.24
N ILE A 75 -14.53 -5.38 -8.27
CA ILE A 75 -15.32 -5.70 -7.06
C ILE A 75 -14.78 -6.95 -6.36
N VAL A 76 -14.35 -7.96 -7.13
CA VAL A 76 -14.01 -9.29 -6.58
C VAL A 76 -12.52 -9.58 -6.65
N ALA A 77 -11.82 -9.06 -7.65
CA ALA A 77 -10.42 -9.34 -7.88
C ALA A 77 -9.49 -8.29 -7.24
N GLY A 78 -8.25 -8.70 -7.07
CA GLY A 78 -7.14 -7.81 -6.75
C GLY A 78 -6.66 -7.04 -7.98
N ARG A 79 -5.41 -6.59 -7.96
CA ARG A 79 -4.70 -6.08 -9.14
C ARG A 79 -3.25 -6.54 -9.15
N LEU A 80 -2.62 -6.52 -10.32
CA LEU A 80 -1.19 -6.77 -10.44
C LEU A 80 -0.40 -5.47 -10.30
N CYS A 81 0.73 -5.58 -9.62
CA CYS A 81 1.86 -4.66 -9.66
C CYS A 81 3.14 -5.48 -9.89
N TYR A 82 4.27 -4.83 -10.19
CA TYR A 82 5.54 -5.55 -10.20
C TYR A 82 5.91 -5.97 -8.77
N ASN A 83 6.56 -7.12 -8.60
CA ASN A 83 7.11 -7.57 -7.32
C ASN A 83 8.42 -6.84 -7.01
N GLU A 84 8.37 -5.52 -7.04
CA GLU A 84 9.48 -4.60 -6.86
C GLU A 84 8.96 -3.42 -6.05
N LEU A 85 9.68 -3.03 -5.01
CA LEU A 85 9.38 -1.81 -4.26
C LEU A 85 9.99 -0.62 -4.98
N SER A 86 9.25 0.50 -5.05
CA SER A 86 9.80 1.76 -5.53
C SER A 86 10.87 2.28 -4.56
N ASP A 87 11.87 2.96 -5.10
CA ASP A 87 12.86 3.71 -4.34
C ASP A 87 12.23 4.92 -3.61
N ASP A 88 11.04 5.34 -4.05
CA ASP A 88 10.26 6.38 -3.38
C ASP A 88 9.65 5.88 -2.07
N ALA A 89 9.58 6.77 -1.08
CA ALA A 89 8.84 6.54 0.16
C ALA A 89 7.90 7.70 0.43
N TYR A 90 6.68 7.37 0.86
CA TYR A 90 5.62 8.34 1.15
C TYR A 90 5.34 8.37 2.63
N LEU A 91 5.32 9.58 3.19
CA LEU A 91 4.81 9.83 4.53
C LEU A 91 3.32 10.12 4.45
N VAL A 92 2.49 9.22 4.97
CA VAL A 92 1.04 9.35 4.95
C VAL A 92 0.46 9.31 6.37
N PRO A 93 -0.65 10.03 6.63
CA PRO A 93 -1.37 9.82 7.87
C PRO A 93 -1.92 8.39 7.91
N PHE A 94 -2.02 7.80 9.10
CA PHE A 94 -2.51 6.42 9.22
C PHE A 94 -3.94 6.24 8.66
N THR A 95 -4.73 7.31 8.64
CA THR A 95 -6.08 7.35 8.03
C THR A 95 -6.09 7.18 6.51
N SER A 96 -4.95 7.34 5.84
CA SER A 96 -4.80 7.07 4.41
C SER A 96 -4.60 5.59 4.10
N ILE A 97 -4.24 4.77 5.11
CA ILE A 97 -4.16 3.32 4.98
C ILE A 97 -5.59 2.76 5.03
N LYS A 98 -5.97 2.02 4.00
CA LYS A 98 -7.33 1.47 3.89
C LYS A 98 -7.43 0.09 4.53
N SER A 99 -6.46 -0.78 4.23
CA SER A 99 -6.42 -2.12 4.79
C SER A 99 -5.05 -2.75 4.61
N HIS A 100 -4.85 -3.89 5.27
CA HIS A 100 -3.85 -4.85 4.84
C HIS A 100 -4.27 -5.54 3.54
N PHE A 101 -3.32 -6.18 2.86
CA PHE A 101 -3.62 -7.03 1.71
C PHE A 101 -2.98 -8.40 1.86
N ALA A 102 -3.59 -9.40 1.23
CA ALA A 102 -2.92 -10.65 0.90
C ALA A 102 -2.29 -10.53 -0.48
N CYS A 103 -1.18 -11.23 -0.68
CA CYS A 103 -0.54 -11.25 -1.99
C CYS A 103 -0.02 -12.62 -2.39
N GLN A 104 0.10 -12.80 -3.70
CA GLN A 104 0.72 -13.97 -4.31
C GLN A 104 1.60 -13.53 -5.47
N VAL A 105 2.83 -14.05 -5.53
CA VAL A 105 3.70 -13.86 -6.69
C VAL A 105 3.07 -14.55 -7.91
N GLN A 106 2.99 -13.82 -9.02
CA GLN A 106 2.41 -14.26 -10.28
C GLN A 106 3.41 -14.10 -11.42
N ARG A 107 3.41 -15.06 -12.33
CA ARG A 107 4.10 -14.97 -13.62
C ARG A 107 3.06 -14.92 -14.72
N VAL A 108 2.96 -13.77 -15.36
CA VAL A 108 2.10 -13.57 -16.53
C VAL A 108 2.99 -13.73 -17.76
N SER A 109 2.65 -14.64 -18.68
CA SER A 109 3.52 -14.96 -19.83
C SER A 109 3.84 -13.76 -20.72
N SER A 110 2.98 -12.76 -20.74
CA SER A 110 3.13 -11.53 -21.53
C SER A 110 3.91 -10.42 -20.81
N ILE A 111 4.18 -10.58 -19.50
CA ILE A 111 4.91 -9.62 -18.67
C ILE A 111 6.26 -10.23 -18.31
N GLN A 112 7.35 -9.54 -18.68
CA GLN A 112 8.71 -10.06 -18.47
C GLN A 112 9.12 -10.03 -16.99
N LYS A 113 8.60 -9.06 -16.23
CA LYS A 113 8.92 -8.88 -14.81
C LYS A 113 8.03 -9.76 -13.93
N GLU A 114 8.57 -10.16 -12.79
CA GLU A 114 7.77 -10.85 -11.77
C GLU A 114 6.70 -9.91 -11.23
N CYS A 115 5.45 -10.40 -11.14
CA CYS A 115 4.32 -9.62 -10.68
C CYS A 115 3.85 -10.09 -9.30
N LEU A 116 3.18 -9.21 -8.59
CA LEU A 116 2.50 -9.48 -7.33
C LEU A 116 1.01 -9.24 -7.51
N LEU A 117 0.19 -10.27 -7.33
CA LEU A 117 -1.25 -10.11 -7.21
C LEU A 117 -1.56 -9.61 -5.81
N VAL A 118 -2.16 -8.42 -5.72
CA VAL A 118 -2.52 -7.77 -4.46
C VAL A 118 -4.02 -7.79 -4.28
N LEU A 119 -4.49 -8.38 -3.18
CA LEU A 119 -5.90 -8.46 -2.80
C LEU A 119 -6.13 -7.78 -1.44
N PRO A 120 -6.79 -6.60 -1.40
CA PRO A 120 -7.19 -5.97 -0.15
C PRO A 120 -8.03 -6.90 0.72
N LEU A 121 -7.75 -6.96 2.02
CA LEU A 121 -8.40 -7.87 2.98
C LEU A 121 -9.61 -7.28 3.69
N ASP A 122 -9.76 -5.95 3.67
CA ASP A 122 -10.93 -5.27 4.22
C ASP A 122 -11.77 -4.82 3.03
N LYS A 123 -12.91 -5.48 2.83
CA LYS A 123 -13.95 -5.10 1.87
C LYS A 123 -15.20 -4.70 2.63
#